data_AF-A0A848LJY2-F1
#
_entry.id   AF-A0A848LJY2-F1
#
_cell.length_a   1.000
_cell.length_b   1.000
_cell.length_c   1.000
_cell.angle_alpha   90.00
_cell.angle_beta   90.00
_cell.angle_gamma   90.00
#
_symmetry.space_group_name_H-M   'P 1'
#
loop_
_entity.id
_entity.type
_entity.pdbx_description
1 polymer ?
#
loop_
_entity_poly.entity_id
_entity_poly.type
_entity_poly.pdbx_seq_one_letter_code
_entity_poly.pdbx_strand_id
1 'polypeptide(L)'
;MKVRSLALLFILASLGCRRHQGWLELQDPSIRMPSYETIMAGSPIDGLTLRALQVAAEDFFPSQGAPRACIDTREAHRFYAVRSGEVIYVAILQDPAHCGRAYPSLDAGARYAISVDGRILRRLLAGEPELAVGQDTSKEDGPEPSALDADGGTEPIDVSIPQAGPVHFPGLADAGTPSPDAGAPR
;
A
#
# COMPACT_ATOMS: atom_id res chain seq x y z
N MET A 1 -3.38 27.55 -40.25
CA MET A 1 -2.43 27.27 -39.14
C MET A 1 -3.03 26.49 -37.94
N LYS A 2 -4.23 25.90 -38.03
CA LYS A 2 -4.90 25.22 -36.88
C LYS A 2 -4.66 23.71 -36.78
N VAL A 3 -4.28 23.03 -37.87
CA VAL A 3 -4.19 21.55 -37.91
C VAL A 3 -2.96 21.00 -37.20
N ARG A 4 -1.83 21.74 -37.22
CA ARG A 4 -0.58 21.34 -36.54
C ARG A 4 -0.68 21.37 -35.01
N SER A 5 -1.49 22.28 -34.46
CA SER A 5 -1.69 22.41 -33.01
C SER A 5 -2.54 21.28 -32.43
N LEU A 6 -3.46 20.73 -33.22
CA LEU A 6 -4.34 19.64 -32.79
C LEU A 6 -3.60 18.29 -32.77
N ALA A 7 -2.69 18.06 -33.73
CA ALA A 7 -1.86 16.86 -33.78
C ALA A 7 -0.91 16.74 -32.57
N LEU A 8 -0.34 17.87 -32.11
CA LEU A 8 0.55 17.90 -30.93
C LEU A 8 -0.19 17.56 -29.62
N LEU A 9 -1.44 18.00 -29.47
CA LEU A 9 -2.27 17.68 -28.30
C LEU A 9 -2.63 16.19 -28.24
N PHE A 10 -2.93 15.54 -29.38
CA PHE A 10 -3.19 14.10 -29.43
C PHE A 10 -1.95 13.25 -29.12
N ILE A 11 -0.76 13.69 -29.54
CA ILE A 11 0.50 13.00 -29.21
C ILE A 11 0.78 13.11 -27.70
N LEU A 12 0.64 14.30 -27.10
CA LEU A 12 0.85 14.48 -25.66
C LEU A 12 -0.16 13.69 -24.80
N ALA A 13 -1.43 13.61 -25.22
CA ALA A 13 -2.45 12.84 -24.52
C ALA A 13 -2.20 11.31 -24.57
N SER A 14 -1.69 10.80 -25.68
CA SER A 14 -1.42 9.36 -25.85
C SER A 14 -0.18 8.87 -25.10
N LEU A 15 0.80 9.74 -24.82
CA LEU A 15 1.92 9.40 -23.92
C LEU A 15 1.50 9.34 -22.45
N GLY A 16 0.47 10.08 -22.04
CA GLY A 16 -0.02 10.10 -20.65
C GLY A 16 -0.69 8.79 -20.22
N CYS A 17 -1.53 8.20 -21.07
CA CYS A 17 -2.28 6.98 -20.71
C CYS A 17 -1.41 5.72 -20.62
N ARG A 18 -0.34 5.60 -21.43
CA ARG A 18 0.53 4.42 -21.38
C ARG A 18 1.31 4.28 -20.07
N ARG A 19 1.55 5.40 -19.37
CA ARG A 19 2.32 5.40 -18.13
C ARG A 19 1.55 4.80 -16.94
N HIS A 20 0.22 4.82 -16.98
CA HIS A 20 -0.61 4.26 -15.90
C HIS A 20 -0.84 2.74 -16.09
N GLN A 21 -0.92 2.25 -17.33
CA GLN A 21 -1.11 0.82 -17.62
C GLN A 21 0.07 -0.06 -17.16
N GLY A 22 1.31 0.45 -17.19
CA GLY A 22 2.48 -0.33 -16.75
C GLY A 22 2.47 -0.74 -15.28
N TRP A 23 1.63 -0.10 -14.44
CA TRP A 23 1.57 -0.36 -12.99
C TRP A 23 0.71 -1.58 -12.63
N LEU A 24 -0.32 -1.89 -13.43
CA LEU A 24 -1.16 -3.08 -13.28
C LEU A 24 -0.57 -4.31 -13.97
N GLU A 25 0.25 -4.11 -15.00
CA GLU A 25 0.83 -5.19 -15.81
C GLU A 25 2.09 -5.82 -15.19
N LEU A 26 2.55 -5.30 -14.05
CA LEU A 26 3.80 -5.72 -13.36
C LEU A 26 3.53 -6.31 -11.97
N GLN A 27 2.42 -7.03 -11.81
CA GLN A 27 2.13 -7.85 -10.64
C GLN A 27 2.14 -9.30 -11.09
N ASP A 28 3.23 -10.03 -10.84
CA ASP A 28 3.30 -11.47 -11.06
C ASP A 28 2.61 -12.18 -9.87
N PRO A 29 1.36 -12.67 -10.04
CA PRO A 29 0.64 -13.29 -8.94
C PRO A 29 1.26 -14.63 -8.53
N SER A 30 2.08 -15.26 -9.39
CA SER A 30 2.71 -16.55 -9.07
C SER A 30 3.75 -16.43 -7.94
N ILE A 31 4.29 -15.22 -7.72
CA ILE A 31 5.24 -14.94 -6.64
C ILE A 31 4.48 -14.79 -5.33
N ARG A 32 4.55 -15.80 -4.47
CA ARG A 32 4.03 -15.68 -3.09
C ARG A 32 4.82 -14.65 -2.29
N MET A 33 4.12 -13.80 -1.55
CA MET A 33 4.76 -12.78 -0.74
C MET A 33 5.06 -13.34 0.66
N PRO A 34 6.32 -13.35 1.13
CA PRO A 34 6.65 -13.73 2.49
C PRO A 34 5.99 -12.79 3.51
N SER A 35 5.80 -13.28 4.74
CA SER A 35 5.31 -12.46 5.84
C SER A 35 6.32 -11.37 6.23
N TYR A 36 5.87 -10.33 6.93
CA TYR A 36 6.77 -9.28 7.41
C TYR A 36 7.86 -9.85 8.32
N GLU A 37 7.52 -10.79 9.20
CA GLU A 37 8.48 -11.43 10.13
C GLU A 37 9.59 -12.13 9.36
N THR A 38 9.24 -12.80 8.25
CA THR A 38 10.21 -13.49 7.40
C THR A 38 11.18 -12.51 6.74
N ILE A 39 10.69 -11.36 6.28
CA ILE A 39 11.53 -10.33 5.64
C ILE A 39 12.35 -9.57 6.69
N MET A 40 11.78 -9.28 7.86
CA MET A 40 12.43 -8.58 8.97
C MET A 40 13.55 -9.38 9.64
N ALA A 41 13.52 -10.72 9.54
CA ALA A 41 14.67 -11.55 9.93
C ALA A 41 15.96 -11.12 9.20
N GLY A 42 15.81 -10.60 7.99
CA GLY A 42 16.86 -9.92 7.25
C GLY A 42 17.95 -10.84 6.70
N SER A 43 18.80 -10.25 5.87
CA SER A 43 20.07 -10.84 5.41
C SER A 43 21.13 -9.73 5.27
N PRO A 44 22.43 -10.06 5.23
CA PRO A 44 23.46 -9.06 4.92
C PRO A 44 23.11 -8.27 3.66
N ILE A 45 23.31 -6.95 3.71
CA ILE A 45 23.03 -6.06 2.58
C ILE A 45 24.24 -6.11 1.63
N ASP A 46 24.09 -6.84 0.54
CA ASP A 46 24.99 -6.79 -0.62
C ASP A 46 24.55 -5.70 -1.62
N GLY A 47 25.33 -5.50 -2.69
CA GLY A 47 25.02 -4.46 -3.67
C GLY A 47 23.69 -4.67 -4.41
N LEU A 48 23.27 -5.93 -4.59
CA LEU A 48 21.99 -6.26 -5.23
C LEU A 48 20.81 -5.95 -4.30
N THR A 49 20.94 -6.32 -3.03
CA THR A 49 19.98 -5.99 -1.97
C THR A 49 19.85 -4.49 -1.79
N LEU A 50 20.97 -3.76 -1.79
CA LEU A 50 20.97 -2.29 -1.71
C LEU A 50 20.22 -1.65 -2.90
N ARG A 51 20.44 -2.17 -4.12
CA ARG A 51 19.69 -1.71 -5.29
C ARG A 51 18.19 -1.99 -5.16
N ALA A 52 17.80 -3.18 -4.69
CA ALA A 52 16.39 -3.51 -4.49
C ALA A 52 15.73 -2.58 -3.45
N LEU A 53 16.43 -2.27 -2.35
CA LEU A 53 15.98 -1.29 -1.36
C LEU A 53 15.77 0.10 -1.98
N GLN A 54 16.70 0.54 -2.82
CA GLN A 54 16.57 1.82 -3.52
C GLN A 54 15.36 1.84 -4.47
N VAL A 55 15.17 0.79 -5.26
CA VAL A 55 14.01 0.65 -6.16
C VAL A 55 12.70 0.70 -5.37
N ALA A 56 12.60 -0.05 -4.27
CA ALA A 56 11.42 -0.04 -3.41
C ALA A 56 11.16 1.35 -2.81
N ALA A 57 12.20 2.04 -2.34
CA ALA A 57 12.07 3.38 -1.76
C ALA A 57 11.67 4.44 -2.79
N GLU A 58 12.15 4.34 -4.02
CA GLU A 58 11.77 5.25 -5.11
C GLU A 58 10.32 5.03 -5.57
N ASP A 59 9.85 3.78 -5.58
CA ASP A 59 8.46 3.46 -5.88
C ASP A 59 7.51 3.88 -4.74
N PHE A 60 7.84 3.60 -3.49
CA PHE A 60 6.99 3.90 -2.33
C PHE A 60 6.90 5.40 -2.02
N PHE A 61 8.00 6.14 -2.23
CA PHE A 61 8.07 7.60 -2.01
C PHE A 61 8.30 8.32 -3.34
N PRO A 62 7.28 8.46 -4.21
CA PRO A 62 7.44 9.10 -5.50
C PRO A 62 7.85 10.56 -5.32
N SER A 63 8.88 10.97 -6.06
CA SER A 63 9.64 12.21 -5.90
C SER A 63 8.91 13.51 -6.24
N GLN A 64 7.57 13.53 -6.22
CA GLN A 64 6.78 14.68 -6.63
C GLN A 64 6.21 15.43 -5.43
N GLY A 65 6.97 16.42 -4.96
CA GLY A 65 6.53 17.39 -3.96
C GLY A 65 7.19 17.22 -2.58
N ALA A 66 7.06 18.26 -1.76
CA ALA A 66 7.45 18.17 -0.36
C ALA A 66 6.53 17.20 0.39
N PRO A 67 7.05 16.44 1.38
CA PRO A 67 6.22 15.60 2.23
C PRO A 67 5.12 16.43 2.89
N ARG A 68 3.88 15.92 2.90
CA ARG A 68 2.71 16.65 3.47
C ARG A 68 2.66 16.50 4.99
N ALA A 69 3.15 15.37 5.49
CA ALA A 69 3.29 15.07 6.91
C ALA A 69 4.63 14.39 7.20
N CYS A 70 5.04 14.36 8.48
CA CYS A 70 6.23 13.62 8.94
C CYS A 70 6.24 12.17 8.43
N ILE A 71 5.08 11.51 8.42
CA ILE A 71 4.97 10.13 7.96
C ILE A 71 5.20 9.96 6.46
N ASP A 72 5.17 11.01 5.65
CA ASP A 72 5.43 10.89 4.22
C ASP A 72 6.94 10.89 3.91
N THR A 73 7.80 10.96 4.93
CA THR A 73 9.25 10.99 4.80
C THR A 73 9.84 9.58 4.81
N ARG A 74 10.97 9.40 4.12
CA ARG A 74 11.71 8.13 4.11
C ARG A 74 12.26 7.81 5.50
N GLU A 75 12.64 8.85 6.23
CA GLU A 75 13.23 8.80 7.57
C GLU A 75 12.23 8.28 8.62
N ALA A 76 10.93 8.45 8.39
CA ALA A 76 9.86 7.92 9.24
C ALA A 76 9.59 6.42 9.03
N HIS A 77 10.44 5.70 8.29
CA HIS A 77 10.26 4.29 7.95
C HIS A 77 11.52 3.47 8.17
N ARG A 78 11.31 2.17 8.44
CA ARG A 78 12.33 1.13 8.51
C ARG A 78 12.24 0.24 7.28
N PHE A 79 13.41 -0.16 6.81
CA PHE A 79 13.58 -0.95 5.60
C PHE A 79 14.22 -2.29 5.96
N TYR A 80 13.64 -3.37 5.46
CA TYR A 80 14.13 -4.72 5.66
C TYR A 80 14.20 -5.42 4.32
N ALA A 81 15.14 -6.36 4.18
CA ALA A 81 15.24 -7.16 2.98
C ALA A 81 15.77 -8.56 3.27
N VAL A 82 15.25 -9.53 2.53
CA VAL A 82 15.73 -10.91 2.52
C VAL A 82 15.81 -11.41 1.09
N ARG A 83 16.91 -12.08 0.74
CA ARG A 83 17.10 -12.66 -0.60
C ARG A 83 16.76 -14.14 -0.62
N SER A 84 16.04 -14.57 -1.66
CA SER A 84 15.77 -15.97 -1.99
C SER A 84 16.04 -16.22 -3.46
N GLY A 85 17.19 -16.82 -3.77
CA GLY A 85 17.64 -17.03 -5.16
C GLY A 85 17.76 -15.72 -5.94
N GLU A 86 16.94 -15.61 -6.99
CA GLU A 86 16.91 -14.46 -7.93
C GLU A 86 15.87 -13.39 -7.56
N VAL A 87 15.21 -13.54 -6.40
CA VAL A 87 14.23 -12.57 -5.89
C VAL A 87 14.71 -12.01 -4.55
N ILE A 88 14.63 -10.69 -4.42
CA ILE A 88 14.89 -9.93 -3.21
C ILE A 88 13.55 -9.40 -2.72
N TYR A 89 13.15 -9.84 -1.53
CA TYR A 89 11.95 -9.37 -0.88
C TYR A 89 12.30 -8.18 0.00
N VAL A 90 11.55 -7.09 -0.13
CA VAL A 90 11.74 -5.86 0.65
C VAL A 90 10.47 -5.57 1.45
N ALA A 91 10.63 -5.16 2.70
CA ALA A 91 9.54 -4.63 3.52
C ALA A 91 9.88 -3.21 3.95
N ILE A 92 8.91 -2.31 3.80
CA ILE A 92 8.93 -0.94 4.29
C ILE A 92 7.85 -0.82 5.35
N LEU A 93 8.21 -0.37 6.54
CA LEU A 93 7.31 -0.25 7.69
C LEU A 93 7.51 1.10 8.36
N GLN A 94 6.44 1.79 8.70
CA GLN A 94 6.49 3.00 9.53
C GLN A 94 7.24 2.75 10.84
N ASP A 95 8.08 3.70 11.23
CA ASP A 95 8.59 3.80 12.59
C ASP A 95 7.65 4.71 13.41
N PRO A 96 6.76 4.17 14.26
CA PRO A 96 5.82 4.98 15.02
C PRO A 96 6.55 5.97 15.96
N ALA A 97 7.75 5.62 16.43
CA ALA A 97 8.53 6.47 17.31
C ALA A 97 9.09 7.72 16.61
N HIS A 98 9.34 7.66 15.30
CA HIS A 98 9.97 8.75 14.56
C HIS A 98 9.10 10.01 14.55
N CYS A 99 7.79 9.85 14.33
CA CYS A 99 6.83 10.96 14.28
C CYS A 99 6.04 11.15 15.59
N GLY A 100 6.48 10.54 16.69
CA GLY A 100 5.82 10.66 18.01
C GLY A 100 4.43 10.04 18.09
N ARG A 101 4.14 8.99 17.29
CA ARG A 101 2.86 8.26 17.36
C ARG A 101 3.00 7.04 18.27
N ALA A 102 1.93 6.74 19.01
CA ALA A 102 1.89 5.55 19.86
C ALA A 102 1.60 4.25 19.09
N TYR A 103 0.90 4.36 17.95
CA TYR A 103 0.43 3.21 17.17
C TYR A 103 0.72 3.39 15.66
N PRO A 104 1.03 2.29 14.94
CA PRO A 104 1.20 2.32 13.49
C PRO A 104 -0.13 2.57 12.77
N SER A 105 -0.08 3.20 11.59
CA SER A 105 -1.23 3.30 10.68
C SER A 105 -1.58 1.91 10.09
N LEU A 106 -2.83 1.72 9.65
CA LEU A 106 -3.22 0.50 8.93
C LEU A 106 -2.52 0.39 7.57
N ASP A 107 -2.25 1.55 6.94
CA ASP A 107 -1.61 1.65 5.62
C ASP A 107 -0.10 1.97 5.74
N ALA A 108 0.53 1.58 6.85
CA ALA A 108 1.85 2.04 7.27
C ALA A 108 3.05 1.37 6.56
N GLY A 109 2.87 0.77 5.39
CA GLY A 109 3.96 0.05 4.77
C GLY A 109 3.64 -0.65 3.47
N ALA A 110 4.63 -1.42 3.00
CA ALA A 110 4.53 -2.22 1.79
C ALA A 110 5.52 -3.38 1.81
N ARG A 111 5.19 -4.42 1.05
CA ARG A 111 6.09 -5.52 0.69
C ARG A 111 6.30 -5.55 -0.82
N TYR A 112 7.54 -5.80 -1.21
CA TYR A 112 7.96 -5.89 -2.60
C TYR A 112 8.65 -7.22 -2.87
N ALA A 113 8.46 -7.76 -4.06
CA ALA A 113 9.34 -8.76 -4.65
C ALA A 113 10.07 -8.08 -5.82
N ILE A 114 11.39 -8.08 -5.77
CA ILE A 114 12.25 -7.39 -6.75
C ILE A 114 13.22 -8.42 -7.32
N SER A 115 13.27 -8.53 -8.63
CA SER A 115 14.27 -9.34 -9.32
C SER A 115 15.67 -8.84 -8.99
N VAL A 116 16.68 -9.71 -8.96
CA VAL A 116 18.07 -9.30 -8.76
C VAL A 116 18.53 -8.22 -9.72
N ASP A 117 17.93 -8.09 -10.92
CA ASP A 117 18.23 -7.03 -11.89
C ASP A 117 17.53 -5.68 -11.63
N GLY A 118 16.69 -5.60 -10.60
CA GLY A 118 16.03 -4.37 -10.14
C GLY A 118 14.61 -4.18 -10.68
N ARG A 119 14.04 -5.12 -11.43
CA ARG A 119 12.61 -5.05 -11.80
C ARG A 119 11.73 -5.36 -10.59
N ILE A 120 10.72 -4.53 -10.33
CA ILE A 120 9.63 -4.89 -9.41
C ILE A 120 8.84 -6.02 -10.08
N LEU A 121 8.65 -7.12 -9.36
CA LEU A 121 7.88 -8.27 -9.83
C LEU A 121 6.49 -8.31 -9.18
N ARG A 122 6.41 -7.85 -7.92
CA ARG A 122 5.16 -7.78 -7.15
C ARG A 122 5.27 -6.68 -6.10
N ARG A 123 4.17 -5.99 -5.83
CA ARG A 123 4.05 -5.04 -4.70
C ARG A 123 2.73 -5.26 -3.99
N LEU A 124 2.77 -5.24 -2.66
CA LEU A 124 1.58 -5.32 -1.82
C LEU A 124 1.65 -4.24 -0.73
N LEU A 125 0.75 -3.27 -0.78
CA LEU A 125 0.64 -2.24 0.25
C LEU A 125 0.00 -2.83 1.51
N ALA A 126 0.31 -2.26 2.67
CA ALA A 126 -0.37 -2.62 3.91
C ALA A 126 -1.88 -2.38 3.76
N GLY A 127 -2.69 -3.33 4.22
CA GLY A 127 -4.15 -3.32 4.05
C GLY A 127 -4.66 -3.94 2.75
N GLU A 128 -3.82 -4.16 1.74
CA GLU A 128 -4.25 -4.85 0.51
C GLU A 128 -4.36 -6.38 0.74
N PRO A 129 -5.44 -7.03 0.27
CA PRO A 129 -5.56 -8.48 0.34
C PRO A 129 -4.56 -9.14 -0.60
N GLU A 130 -3.91 -10.21 -0.13
CA GLU A 130 -3.11 -11.03 -1.02
C GLU A 130 -4.05 -11.86 -1.90
N LEU A 131 -4.05 -11.62 -3.21
CA LEU A 131 -4.79 -12.46 -4.15
C LEU A 131 -4.26 -13.89 -4.04
N ALA A 132 -5.13 -14.81 -3.61
CA ALA A 132 -4.80 -16.22 -3.56
C ALA A 132 -4.59 -16.71 -5.00
N VAL A 133 -3.39 -17.21 -5.28
CA VAL A 133 -3.16 -18.01 -6.49
C VAL A 133 -4.09 -19.21 -6.39
N GLY A 134 -4.96 -19.36 -7.40
CA GLY A 134 -5.93 -20.44 -7.49
C GLY A 134 -5.30 -21.75 -7.04
N GLN A 135 -5.80 -22.30 -5.94
CA GLN A 135 -5.52 -23.68 -5.62
C GLN A 135 -6.28 -24.49 -6.65
N ASP A 136 -5.58 -25.07 -7.61
CA ASP A 136 -6.11 -26.16 -8.42
C ASP A 136 -6.37 -27.35 -7.49
N THR A 137 -7.48 -27.31 -6.76
CA THR A 137 -8.04 -28.47 -6.08
C THR A 137 -8.79 -29.29 -7.13
N SER A 138 -8.05 -29.83 -8.10
CA SER A 138 -8.55 -30.96 -8.89
C SER A 138 -8.50 -32.21 -8.01
N LYS A 139 -9.56 -32.42 -7.25
CA LYS A 139 -9.95 -33.74 -6.78
C LYS A 139 -11.46 -33.86 -6.95
N GLU A 140 -11.86 -34.43 -8.09
CA GLU A 140 -13.25 -34.75 -8.41
C GLU A 140 -13.80 -35.90 -7.56
N ASP A 141 -15.06 -35.70 -7.20
CA ASP A 141 -16.17 -36.62 -6.91
C ASP A 141 -16.17 -37.60 -5.72
N GLY A 142 -17.12 -37.34 -4.81
CA GLY A 142 -17.76 -38.30 -3.92
C GLY A 142 -18.73 -37.60 -2.93
N PRO A 143 -20.02 -38.01 -2.83
CA PRO A 143 -21.08 -37.19 -2.26
C PRO A 143 -21.11 -37.15 -0.72
N GLU A 144 -21.65 -36.05 -0.19
CA GLU A 144 -21.94 -35.79 1.24
C GLU A 144 -22.65 -36.95 1.97
N PRO A 145 -22.48 -36.99 3.31
CA PRO A 145 -23.62 -36.64 4.13
C PRO A 145 -23.31 -35.58 5.20
N SER A 146 -24.40 -34.90 5.57
CA SER A 146 -24.50 -33.61 6.23
C SER A 146 -24.14 -33.54 7.73
N ALA A 147 -24.01 -32.28 8.15
CA ALA A 147 -24.27 -31.68 9.46
C ALA A 147 -23.19 -31.77 10.55
N LEU A 148 -22.63 -30.59 10.90
CA LEU A 148 -22.90 -29.90 12.17
C LEU A 148 -22.11 -28.56 12.18
N ASP A 149 -22.86 -27.47 11.99
CA ASP A 149 -22.72 -26.14 12.58
C ASP A 149 -21.34 -25.69 13.09
N ALA A 150 -20.64 -24.92 12.26
CA ALA A 150 -19.74 -23.88 12.73
C ALA A 150 -20.31 -22.54 12.25
N ASP A 151 -21.35 -22.11 12.96
CA ASP A 151 -21.92 -20.77 12.85
C ASP A 151 -20.82 -19.75 13.17
N GLY A 152 -20.33 -19.08 12.12
CA GLY A 152 -19.55 -17.86 12.26
C GLY A 152 -20.47 -16.80 12.82
N GLY A 153 -20.50 -16.71 14.15
CA GLY A 153 -21.49 -15.97 14.93
C GLY A 153 -21.93 -14.65 14.29
N THR A 154 -23.13 -14.67 13.72
CA THR A 154 -23.97 -13.49 13.52
C THR A 154 -24.92 -13.37 14.70
N GLU A 155 -24.37 -13.28 15.92
CA GLU A 155 -25.16 -12.71 17.01
C GLU A 155 -25.28 -11.20 16.72
N PRO A 156 -26.48 -10.67 16.49
CA PRO A 156 -26.65 -9.24 16.31
C PRO A 156 -26.18 -8.53 17.57
N ILE A 157 -25.28 -7.55 17.41
CA ILE A 157 -24.90 -6.66 18.50
C ILE A 157 -26.17 -5.91 18.93
N ASP A 158 -26.64 -6.15 20.15
CA ASP A 158 -27.72 -5.38 20.77
C ASP A 158 -27.23 -3.95 21.03
N VAL A 159 -27.53 -3.05 20.09
CA VAL A 159 -27.31 -1.60 20.26
C VAL A 159 -28.52 -1.00 20.96
N SER A 160 -28.72 -1.40 22.22
CA SER A 160 -29.64 -0.71 23.11
C SER A 160 -29.02 0.64 23.50
N ILE A 161 -29.41 1.71 22.81
CA ILE A 161 -29.04 3.10 23.13
C ILE A 161 -29.79 3.51 24.40
N PRO A 162 -29.11 3.85 25.52
CA PRO A 162 -29.78 4.46 26.67
C PRO A 162 -30.40 5.80 26.25
N GLN A 163 -31.68 6.01 26.56
CA GLN A 163 -32.35 7.26 26.26
C GLN A 163 -31.67 8.44 26.97
N ALA A 164 -31.12 9.34 26.16
CA ALA A 164 -30.86 10.76 26.39
C ALA A 164 -30.19 11.16 27.74
N GLY A 165 -28.88 10.97 27.83
CA GLY A 165 -28.01 11.91 28.54
C GLY A 165 -27.37 12.88 27.54
N PRO A 166 -27.15 14.18 27.85
CA PRO A 166 -26.50 15.09 26.93
C PRO A 166 -25.08 14.60 26.63
N VAL A 167 -24.88 14.13 25.39
CA VAL A 167 -23.57 13.77 24.87
C VAL A 167 -22.84 15.09 24.56
N HIS A 168 -21.84 15.43 25.36
CA HIS A 168 -21.01 16.59 25.10
C HIS A 168 -19.95 16.20 24.05
N PHE A 169 -20.21 16.53 22.80
CA PHE A 169 -19.16 16.55 21.79
C PHE A 169 -18.33 17.82 22.01
N PRO A 170 -17.02 17.75 22.33
CA PRO A 170 -16.17 18.91 22.16
C PRO A 170 -16.33 19.38 20.71
N GLY A 171 -16.72 20.64 20.55
CA GLY A 171 -17.34 21.18 19.34
C GLY A 171 -16.57 20.87 18.05
N LEU A 172 -17.33 20.79 16.97
CA LEU A 172 -16.88 20.73 15.58
C LEU A 172 -15.65 21.63 15.37
N ALA A 173 -14.47 21.02 15.31
CA ALA A 173 -13.44 21.52 14.43
C ALA A 173 -13.87 21.09 13.02
N ASP A 174 -14.67 21.95 12.39
CA ASP A 174 -14.95 21.87 10.96
C ASP A 174 -13.61 21.81 10.22
N ALA A 175 -13.47 20.83 9.34
CA ALA A 175 -12.30 20.69 8.49
C ALA A 175 -12.25 21.94 7.61
N GLY A 176 -11.40 22.89 8.01
CA GLY A 176 -11.43 24.28 7.55
C GLY A 176 -11.76 24.44 6.07
N THR A 177 -12.83 25.19 5.81
CA THR A 177 -13.04 25.81 4.50
C THR A 177 -12.03 26.95 4.34
N PRO A 178 -11.37 27.09 3.17
CA PRO A 178 -10.45 28.20 2.96
C PRO A 178 -11.24 29.50 3.03
N SER A 179 -10.89 30.35 4.00
CA SER A 179 -11.45 31.70 4.10
C SER A 179 -11.01 32.52 2.90
N PRO A 180 -11.93 33.06 2.08
CA PRO A 180 -11.59 33.99 1.01
C PRO A 180 -11.46 35.39 1.61
N ASP A 181 -10.46 35.59 2.47
CA ASP A 181 -9.95 36.92 2.87
C ASP A 181 -8.66 36.76 3.70
N ALA A 182 -7.67 36.09 3.11
CA ALA A 182 -6.28 36.28 3.54
C ALA A 182 -5.76 37.53 2.81
N GLY A 183 -5.67 38.63 3.56
CA GLY A 183 -5.30 39.95 3.07
C GLY A 183 -4.04 39.98 2.20
N ALA A 184 -4.06 40.90 1.23
CA ALA A 184 -2.94 41.18 0.37
C ALA A 184 -1.72 41.67 1.18
N PRO A 185 -0.49 41.21 0.86
CA PRO A 185 0.71 41.82 1.39
C PRO A 185 1.00 43.13 0.63
N ARG A 186 0.99 44.22 1.40
CA ARG A 186 1.59 45.57 1.17
C ARG A 186 1.57 46.17 -0.23
#